data_AF-A0A2R6QPS1-F1
#
_entry.id   AF-A0A2R6QPS1-F1
#
_cell.length_a   1.000
_cell.length_b   1.000
_cell.length_c   1.000
_cell.angle_alpha   90.00
_cell.angle_beta   90.00
_cell.angle_gamma   90.00
#
_symmetry.space_group_name_H-M   'P 1'
#
loop_
_entity.id
_entity.type
_entity.pdbx_description
1 polymer ?
#
loop_
_entity_poly.entity_id
_entity_poly.type
_entity_poly.pdbx_seq_one_letter_code
_entity_poly.pdbx_strand_id
1 'polypeptide(L)'
;MAVNFYPPCPEPELTYGLPGHTDPNALTILLQDFQVSGLQVLKDGEWTAVKPHPNAFVVNIGDQLQALSNGRYRSVWHRATVNADKPRMSVASFLCPCDSALISPPEKLTQDGTGAVYRDFTYAEYYSKFWSRNLDQEHCLELFKNC
;
A
#
# COMPACT_ATOMS: atom_id res chain seq x y z
N MET A 1 -11.65 -3.18 -6.16
CA MET A 1 -10.88 -4.33 -6.71
C MET A 1 -10.16 -3.88 -7.96
N ALA A 2 -8.96 -4.37 -8.21
CA ALA A 2 -8.21 -4.16 -9.44
C ALA A 2 -7.74 -5.49 -10.02
N VAL A 3 -7.83 -5.64 -11.35
CA VAL A 3 -7.26 -6.76 -12.09
C VAL A 3 -6.13 -6.18 -12.94
N ASN A 4 -4.90 -6.57 -12.63
CA ASN A 4 -3.72 -6.02 -13.27
C ASN A 4 -3.15 -7.03 -14.27
N PHE A 5 -2.92 -6.58 -15.50
CA PHE A 5 -2.22 -7.34 -16.53
C PHE A 5 -0.94 -6.61 -16.89
N TYR A 6 0.20 -7.26 -16.69
CA TYR A 6 1.52 -6.73 -16.98
C TYR A 6 2.10 -7.48 -18.18
N PRO A 7 2.11 -6.90 -19.39
CA PRO A 7 2.69 -7.55 -20.57
C PRO A 7 4.21 -7.68 -20.46
N PRO A 8 4.84 -8.57 -21.25
CA PRO A 8 6.28 -8.59 -21.39
C PRO A 8 6.82 -7.23 -21.85
N CYS A 9 7.93 -6.80 -21.29
CA CYS A 9 8.60 -5.53 -21.59
C CYS A 9 10.02 -5.80 -22.09
N PRO A 10 10.43 -5.32 -23.29
CA PRO A 10 11.77 -5.54 -23.83
C PRO A 10 12.91 -4.95 -22.98
N GLU A 11 12.64 -3.85 -22.26
CA GLU A 11 13.61 -3.13 -21.43
C GLU A 11 13.05 -3.01 -19.99
N PRO A 12 12.90 -4.14 -19.26
CA PRO A 12 12.19 -4.16 -17.99
C PRO A 12 12.88 -3.38 -16.86
N GLU A 13 14.17 -3.08 -17.00
CA GLU A 13 14.95 -2.23 -16.10
C GLU A 13 14.64 -0.73 -16.23
N LEU A 14 14.03 -0.30 -17.34
CA LEU A 14 13.73 1.12 -17.60
C LEU A 14 12.31 1.52 -17.16
N THR A 15 11.48 0.58 -16.70
CA THR A 15 10.09 0.87 -16.33
C THR A 15 9.57 -0.01 -15.20
N TYR A 16 8.42 0.37 -14.66
CA TYR A 16 7.66 -0.44 -13.71
C TYR A 16 6.30 -0.78 -14.32
N GLY A 17 5.78 -1.94 -13.96
CA GLY A 17 4.38 -2.27 -14.22
C GLY A 17 3.44 -1.45 -13.34
N LEU A 18 3.86 -1.20 -12.10
CA LEU A 18 3.21 -0.28 -11.18
C LEU A 18 4.30 0.40 -10.34
N PRO A 19 4.43 1.74 -10.38
CA PRO A 19 5.41 2.48 -9.59
C PRO A 19 5.28 2.22 -8.07
N GLY A 20 6.33 2.59 -7.34
CA GLY A 20 6.33 2.51 -5.87
C GLY A 20 5.21 3.36 -5.29
N HIS A 21 4.39 2.77 -4.42
CA HIS A 21 3.32 3.46 -3.70
C HIS A 21 3.00 2.74 -2.37
N THR A 22 2.22 3.38 -1.53
CA THR A 22 1.50 2.75 -0.42
C THR A 22 0.01 2.69 -0.73
N ASP A 23 -0.70 1.78 -0.07
CA ASP A 23 -2.12 1.58 -0.32
C ASP A 23 -2.97 2.53 0.52
N PRO A 24 -3.87 3.33 -0.08
CA PRO A 24 -4.68 4.30 0.65
C PRO A 24 -5.78 3.65 1.52
N ASN A 25 -5.99 2.33 1.40
CA ASN A 25 -7.06 1.59 2.07
C ASN A 25 -6.63 1.06 3.46
N ALA A 26 -7.43 0.21 4.09
CA ALA A 26 -7.06 -0.41 5.38
C ALA A 26 -6.26 -1.71 5.20
N LEU A 27 -6.70 -2.55 4.27
CA LEU A 27 -6.07 -3.85 3.98
C LEU A 27 -6.20 -4.17 2.49
N THR A 28 -5.14 -4.69 1.91
CA THR A 28 -5.16 -5.26 0.55
C THR A 28 -4.93 -6.75 0.61
N ILE A 29 -5.72 -7.51 -0.13
CA ILE A 29 -5.59 -8.95 -0.32
C ILE A 29 -5.29 -9.20 -1.80
N LEU A 30 -4.10 -9.69 -2.07
CA LEU A 30 -3.56 -9.86 -3.41
C LEU A 30 -3.43 -11.34 -3.77
N LEU A 31 -4.12 -11.73 -4.84
CA LEU A 31 -3.84 -12.97 -5.56
C LEU A 31 -2.78 -12.68 -6.63
N GLN A 32 -1.62 -13.32 -6.50
CA GLN A 32 -0.54 -13.19 -7.48
C GLN A 32 -0.61 -14.30 -8.53
N ASP A 33 0.02 -14.05 -9.68
CA ASP A 33 0.40 -15.11 -10.62
C ASP A 33 1.24 -16.18 -9.90
N PHE A 34 0.90 -17.45 -10.12
CA PHE A 34 1.55 -18.58 -9.46
C PHE A 34 2.96 -18.86 -9.99
N GLN A 35 3.29 -18.44 -11.20
CA GLN A 35 4.55 -18.75 -11.89
C GLN A 35 5.42 -17.52 -12.13
N VAL A 36 4.83 -16.32 -12.19
CA VAL A 36 5.54 -15.09 -12.56
C VAL A 36 5.62 -14.12 -11.38
N SER A 37 6.83 -13.93 -10.87
CA SER A 37 7.11 -12.92 -9.83
C SER A 37 7.03 -11.50 -10.40
N GLY A 38 6.88 -10.51 -9.52
CA GLY A 38 6.88 -9.10 -9.91
C GLY A 38 6.56 -8.13 -8.78
N LEU A 39 5.91 -8.59 -7.71
CA LEU A 39 5.73 -7.76 -6.52
C LEU A 39 7.06 -7.59 -5.79
N GLN A 40 7.41 -6.35 -5.48
CA GLN A 40 8.49 -6.01 -4.57
C GLN A 40 7.97 -5.12 -3.44
N VAL A 41 8.48 -5.32 -2.23
CA VAL A 41 8.20 -4.50 -1.04
C VAL A 41 9.49 -3.85 -0.57
N LEU A 42 9.41 -2.60 -0.14
CA LEU A 42 10.54 -1.89 0.44
C LEU A 42 10.68 -2.28 1.91
N LYS A 43 11.78 -2.94 2.25
CA LYS A 43 12.09 -3.38 3.61
C LYS A 43 13.52 -2.97 3.94
N ASP A 44 13.70 -2.28 5.07
CA ASP A 44 15.02 -1.85 5.57
C ASP A 44 15.83 -1.04 4.53
N GLY A 45 15.14 -0.26 3.69
CA GLY A 45 15.74 0.55 2.62
C GLY A 45 15.98 -0.20 1.30
N GLU A 46 15.68 -1.50 1.24
CA GLU A 46 15.93 -2.34 0.07
C GLU A 46 14.65 -2.93 -0.51
N TRP A 47 14.56 -2.95 -1.85
CA TRP A 47 13.44 -3.57 -2.56
C TRP A 47 13.59 -5.09 -2.55
N THR A 48 12.71 -5.77 -1.83
CA THR A 48 12.70 -7.23 -1.68
C THR A 48 11.57 -7.86 -2.50
N ALA A 49 11.88 -8.87 -3.32
CA ALA A 49 10.88 -9.59 -4.09
C ALA A 49 10.01 -10.50 -3.21
N VAL A 50 8.70 -10.44 -3.41
CA VAL A 50 7.74 -11.36 -2.78
C VAL A 50 7.54 -12.56 -3.69
N LYS A 51 8.06 -13.72 -3.27
CA LYS A 51 7.95 -14.95 -4.05
C LYS A 51 6.50 -15.45 -4.05
N PRO A 52 5.91 -15.72 -5.23
CA PRO A 52 4.61 -16.37 -5.29
C PRO A 52 4.63 -17.70 -4.55
N HIS A 53 3.59 -17.96 -3.76
CA HIS A 53 3.40 -19.23 -3.09
C HIS A 53 2.07 -19.86 -3.56
N PRO A 54 2.06 -21.15 -3.93
CA PRO A 54 0.82 -21.83 -4.30
C PRO A 54 -0.22 -21.74 -3.19
N ASN A 55 -1.49 -21.54 -3.57
CA ASN A 55 -2.64 -21.47 -2.66
C ASN A 55 -2.53 -20.42 -1.55
N ALA A 56 -1.81 -19.32 -1.80
CA ALA A 56 -1.63 -18.24 -0.85
C ALA A 56 -2.12 -16.90 -1.42
N PHE A 57 -2.52 -16.02 -0.52
CA PHE A 57 -2.69 -14.61 -0.79
C PHE A 57 -1.56 -13.84 -0.12
N VAL A 58 -1.14 -12.74 -0.74
CA VAL A 58 -0.33 -11.72 -0.06
C VAL A 58 -1.30 -10.74 0.58
N VAL A 59 -1.10 -10.45 1.87
CA VAL A 59 -1.88 -9.46 2.59
C VAL A 59 -0.96 -8.32 2.99
N ASN A 60 -1.33 -7.09 2.65
CA ASN A 60 -0.58 -5.91 3.04
C ASN A 60 -1.50 -4.89 3.75
N ILE A 61 -0.87 -4.18 4.68
CA ILE A 61 -1.50 -3.13 5.48
C ILE A 61 -1.48 -1.84 4.67
N GLY A 62 -2.60 -1.13 4.66
CA GLY A 62 -2.70 0.19 4.05
C GLY A 62 -2.64 1.32 5.08
N ASP A 63 -2.63 2.54 4.56
CA ASP A 63 -2.39 3.78 5.30
C ASP A 63 -3.41 3.99 6.44
N GLN A 64 -4.67 3.57 6.23
CA GLN A 64 -5.72 3.76 7.22
C GLN A 64 -5.47 2.91 8.47
N LEU A 65 -4.99 1.69 8.30
CA LEU A 65 -4.70 0.81 9.42
C LEU A 65 -3.39 1.20 10.12
N GLN A 66 -2.43 1.79 9.41
CA GLN A 66 -1.29 2.45 10.03
C GLN A 66 -1.72 3.60 10.94
N ALA A 67 -2.61 4.49 10.48
CA ALA A 67 -3.13 5.57 11.31
C ALA A 67 -3.92 5.07 12.53
N LEU A 68 -4.86 4.13 12.32
CA LEU A 68 -5.64 3.52 13.41
C LEU A 68 -4.77 2.83 14.46
N SER A 69 -3.65 2.23 14.06
CA SER A 69 -2.71 1.57 14.97
C SER A 69 -1.73 2.53 15.66
N ASN A 70 -1.89 3.84 15.47
CA ASN A 70 -0.95 4.87 15.92
C ASN A 70 0.49 4.61 15.45
N GLY A 71 0.66 4.11 14.22
CA GLY A 71 1.97 3.80 13.63
C GLY A 71 2.60 2.46 14.07
N ARG A 72 1.93 1.65 14.90
CA ARG A 72 2.43 0.32 15.30
C ARG A 72 2.50 -0.65 14.12
N TYR A 73 1.51 -0.59 13.23
CA TYR A 73 1.54 -1.26 11.95
C TYR A 73 1.99 -0.30 10.85
N ARG A 74 2.75 -0.81 9.89
CA ARG A 74 3.32 -0.03 8.81
C ARG A 74 2.69 -0.40 7.48
N SER A 75 2.14 0.61 6.81
CA SER A 75 1.86 0.64 5.38
C SER A 75 3.18 0.72 4.65
N VAL A 76 3.50 -0.35 3.90
CA VAL A 76 4.81 -0.51 3.27
C VAL A 76 4.76 -0.07 1.82
N TRP A 77 5.81 0.64 1.40
CA TRP A 77 6.03 0.92 -0.01
C TRP A 77 6.17 -0.39 -0.77
N HIS A 78 5.44 -0.50 -1.86
CA HIS A 78 5.48 -1.67 -2.72
C HIS A 78 5.35 -1.24 -4.19
N ARG A 79 5.87 -2.07 -5.09
CA ARG A 79 5.85 -1.82 -6.55
C ARG A 79 5.67 -3.13 -7.31
N ALA A 80 5.26 -3.04 -8.57
CA ALA A 80 5.24 -4.17 -9.48
C ALA A 80 6.26 -3.96 -10.60
N THR A 81 7.24 -4.87 -10.71
CA THR A 81 8.19 -4.92 -11.82
C THR A 81 7.63 -5.73 -12.98
N VAL A 82 8.15 -5.48 -14.18
CA VAL A 82 7.88 -6.25 -15.39
C VAL A 82 9.07 -7.13 -15.74
N ASN A 83 8.92 -7.99 -16.74
CA ASN A 83 9.99 -8.85 -17.28
C ASN A 83 9.82 -8.97 -18.80
N ALA A 84 10.86 -9.43 -19.50
CA ALA A 84 10.86 -9.54 -20.97
C ALA A 84 10.22 -10.82 -21.51
N ASP A 85 10.02 -11.85 -20.66
CA ASP A 85 9.74 -13.21 -21.12
C ASP A 85 8.24 -13.56 -21.08
N LYS A 86 7.55 -13.20 -20.01
CA LYS A 86 6.19 -13.68 -19.71
C LYS A 86 5.28 -12.58 -19.16
N PRO A 87 4.01 -12.53 -19.59
CA PRO A 87 3.04 -11.68 -18.94
C PRO A 87 2.81 -12.13 -17.50
N ARG A 88 2.43 -11.19 -16.64
CA ARG A 88 2.03 -11.44 -15.26
C ARG A 88 0.62 -10.92 -15.04
N MET A 89 -0.20 -11.67 -14.30
CA MET A 89 -1.49 -11.18 -13.81
C MET A 89 -1.54 -11.12 -12.28
N SER A 90 -2.37 -10.23 -11.75
CA SER A 90 -2.72 -10.25 -10.34
C SER A 90 -4.09 -9.65 -10.10
N VAL A 91 -4.77 -10.12 -9.05
CA VAL A 91 -6.07 -9.56 -8.62
C VAL A 91 -5.90 -9.00 -7.21
N ALA A 92 -6.11 -7.71 -7.06
CA ALA A 92 -6.07 -7.01 -5.78
C ALA A 92 -7.48 -6.68 -5.31
N SER A 93 -7.84 -7.16 -4.12
CA SER A 93 -9.04 -6.73 -3.41
C SER A 93 -8.66 -5.77 -2.30
N PHE A 94 -9.43 -4.70 -2.15
CA PHE A 94 -9.14 -3.60 -1.23
C PHE A 94 -10.26 -3.48 -0.21
N LEU A 95 -9.91 -3.54 1.07
CA LEU A 95 -10.82 -3.24 2.17
C LEU A 95 -10.69 -1.75 2.50
N CYS A 96 -11.63 -0.97 2.01
CA CYS A 96 -11.68 0.48 2.25
C CYS A 96 -12.65 0.80 3.39
N PRO A 97 -12.33 1.78 4.26
CA PRO A 97 -13.32 2.38 5.14
C PRO A 97 -14.45 3.04 4.35
N CYS A 98 -15.58 3.29 5.01
CA CYS A 98 -16.60 4.19 4.47
C CYS A 98 -16.05 5.62 4.39
N ASP A 99 -16.50 6.42 3.43
CA ASP A 99 -16.07 7.82 3.25
C ASP A 99 -16.23 8.67 4.52
N SER A 100 -17.31 8.47 5.27
CA SER A 100 -17.60 9.16 6.53
C SER A 100 -16.88 8.56 7.75
N ALA A 101 -16.13 7.47 7.60
CA ALA A 101 -15.43 6.86 8.72
C ALA A 101 -14.37 7.83 9.25
N LEU A 102 -14.44 8.10 10.55
CA LEU A 102 -13.42 8.85 11.27
C LEU A 102 -12.25 7.92 11.58
N ILE A 103 -11.07 8.29 11.08
CA ILE A 103 -9.82 7.57 11.30
C ILE A 103 -9.11 8.25 12.46
N SER A 104 -9.05 7.56 13.60
CA SER A 104 -8.43 8.05 14.82
C SER A 104 -7.86 6.87 15.61
N PRO A 105 -6.66 6.98 16.20
CA PRO A 105 -6.10 5.92 17.02
C PRO A 105 -6.93 5.73 18.30
N PRO A 106 -7.28 4.48 18.68
CA PRO A 106 -7.96 4.20 19.95
C PRO A 106 -7.17 4.75 21.14
N GLU A 107 -7.87 5.26 22.16
CA GLU A 107 -7.25 5.86 23.35
C GLU A 107 -6.19 4.97 24.01
N LYS A 108 -6.43 3.65 24.05
CA LYS A 108 -5.47 2.67 24.60
C LYS A 108 -4.11 2.66 23.89
N LEU A 109 -4.02 3.18 22.67
CA LEU A 109 -2.80 3.27 21.88
C LEU A 109 -2.12 4.66 21.96
N THR A 110 -2.71 5.61 22.69
CA THR A 110 -2.21 7.00 22.84
C THR A 110 -1.95 7.40 24.30
N GLN A 111 -2.34 6.55 25.26
CA GLN A 111 -2.24 6.79 26.71
C GLN A 111 -0.83 6.65 27.32
N ASP A 112 0.16 6.15 26.58
CA ASP A 112 1.53 5.95 27.06
C ASP A 112 2.39 7.24 27.10
N GLY A 113 1.76 8.40 26.83
CA GLY A 113 2.38 9.71 26.88
C GLY A 113 3.01 10.17 25.56
N THR A 114 3.00 9.35 24.51
CA THR A 114 3.46 9.79 23.17
C THR A 114 2.39 10.51 22.36
N GLY A 115 1.12 10.45 22.81
CA GLY A 115 -0.01 11.03 22.11
C GLY A 115 -0.32 10.34 20.78
N ALA A 116 -1.25 10.93 20.03
CA ALA A 116 -1.57 10.49 18.68
C ALA A 116 -0.50 10.98 17.69
N VAL A 117 0.06 10.09 16.88
CA VAL A 117 1.02 10.43 15.81
C VAL A 117 0.31 11.18 14.67
N TYR A 118 -0.92 10.80 14.39
CA TYR A 118 -1.75 11.39 13.34
C TYR A 118 -2.91 12.16 13.95
N ARG A 119 -3.30 13.27 13.34
CA ARG A 119 -4.56 13.94 13.66
C ARG A 119 -5.74 13.09 13.22
N ASP A 120 -6.91 13.40 13.75
CA ASP A 120 -8.15 12.81 13.26
C ASP A 120 -8.49 13.35 11.86
N PHE A 121 -8.97 12.45 11.00
CA PHE A 121 -9.45 12.79 9.65
C PHE A 121 -10.51 11.79 9.19
N THR A 122 -11.33 12.19 8.21
CA THR A 122 -12.26 11.26 7.56
C THR A 122 -11.59 10.55 6.38
N TYR A 123 -12.03 9.35 6.05
CA TYR A 123 -11.52 8.65 4.86
C TYR A 123 -11.71 9.47 3.58
N ALA A 124 -12.84 10.17 3.44
CA ALA A 124 -13.09 11.06 2.30
C ALA A 124 -12.05 12.19 2.19
N GLU A 125 -11.67 12.79 3.32
CA GLU A 125 -10.62 13.82 3.37
C GLU A 125 -9.27 13.27 2.92
N TYR A 126 -8.89 12.09 3.45
CA TYR A 126 -7.67 11.40 3.05
C TYR A 126 -7.65 11.09 1.54
N TYR A 127 -8.74 10.51 1.05
CA TYR A 127 -8.85 10.05 -0.32
C TYR A 127 -8.81 11.23 -1.31
N SER A 128 -9.47 12.34 -0.98
CA SER A 128 -9.37 13.59 -1.77
C SER A 128 -7.94 14.10 -1.85
N LYS A 129 -7.20 14.08 -0.73
CA LYS A 129 -5.78 14.47 -0.73
C LYS A 129 -4.92 13.50 -1.54
N PHE A 130 -5.14 12.19 -1.40
CA PHE A 130 -4.41 11.17 -2.15
C PHE A 130 -4.52 11.38 -3.68
N TRP A 131 -5.73 11.62 -4.20
CA TRP A 131 -5.94 11.82 -5.65
C TRP A 131 -5.50 13.19 -6.18
N SER A 132 -5.36 14.19 -5.31
CA SER A 132 -4.86 15.50 -5.70
C SER A 132 -3.34 15.53 -5.97
N ARG A 133 -2.65 14.39 -5.79
CA ARG A 133 -1.19 14.28 -5.77
C ARG A 133 -0.67 13.38 -6.87
N ASN A 134 0.57 13.61 -7.28
CA ASN A 134 1.32 12.71 -8.14
C ASN A 134 1.89 11.54 -7.31
N LEU A 135 2.03 10.36 -7.92
CA LEU A 135 2.54 9.14 -7.26
C LEU A 135 3.99 9.27 -6.78
N ASP A 136 4.73 10.24 -7.32
CA ASP A 136 6.17 10.46 -7.06
C ASP A 136 6.43 11.21 -5.74
N GLN A 137 5.38 11.55 -5.00
CA GLN A 137 5.45 12.38 -3.80
C GLN A 137 5.51 11.53 -2.51
N GLU A 138 5.92 12.16 -1.41
CA GLU A 138 6.00 11.55 -0.08
C GLU A 138 4.69 10.83 0.35
N HIS A 139 4.81 9.87 1.25
CA HIS A 139 3.71 9.07 1.78
C HIS A 139 2.53 9.96 2.22
N CYS A 140 1.33 9.76 1.67
CA CYS A 140 0.20 10.70 1.86
C CYS A 140 -0.24 10.87 3.31
N LEU A 141 -0.11 9.82 4.11
CA LEU A 141 -0.35 9.89 5.54
C LEU A 141 0.54 10.89 6.32
N GLU A 142 1.69 11.29 5.78
CA GLU A 142 2.58 12.27 6.41
C GLU A 142 1.91 13.64 6.54
N LEU A 143 1.01 13.98 5.61
CA LEU A 143 0.22 15.22 5.64
C LEU A 143 -0.81 15.27 6.78
N PHE A 144 -0.99 14.14 7.48
CA PHE A 144 -1.94 13.97 8.57
C PHE A 144 -1.24 13.76 9.91
N LYS A 145 0.09 13.91 9.99
CA LYS A 145 0.80 13.89 11.28
C LYS A 145 0.44 15.10 12.13
N ASN A 146 0.39 14.91 13.46
CA ASN A 146 0.34 16.02 14.39
C ASN A 146 1.70 16.77 14.38
N CYS A 147 1.64 18.09 14.46
CA CYS A 147 2.82 18.97 14.56
C CYS A 147 3.50 18.84 15.93
#